data_AF-A0A7Y6AA12-F1
#
_entry.id   AF-A0A7Y6AA12-F1
#
_cell.length_a   1.000
_cell.length_b   1.000
_cell.length_c   1.000
_cell.angle_alpha   90.00
_cell.angle_beta   90.00
_cell.angle_gamma   90.00
#
_symmetry.space_group_name_H-M   'P 1'
#
loop_
_entity.id
_entity.type
_entity.pdbx_description
1 polymer ?
#
loop_
_entity_poly.entity_id
_entity_poly.type
_entity_poly.pdbx_seq_one_letter_code
_entity_poly.pdbx_strand_id
1 'polypeptide(L)'
;KAAFARVAGVLHAEYRDKGLRAFNVDPGHIITEAQKARGSAAHLAAHFRSAPAEVPGAVIGWLASAPEADAYCGEIVRAQKVAKDLGLVPGWP
;
A
#
# COMPACT_ATOMS: atom_id res chain seq x y z
N LYS A 1 -1.79 -12.46 8.15
CA LYS A 1 -2.13 -11.43 7.12
C LYS A 1 -3.45 -11.72 6.40
N ALA A 2 -3.73 -12.96 5.96
CA ALA A 2 -4.92 -13.29 5.15
C ALA A 2 -6.27 -12.79 5.72
N ALA A 3 -6.49 -12.83 7.04
CA ALA A 3 -7.72 -12.32 7.66
C ALA A 3 -7.97 -10.82 7.40
N PHE A 4 -6.91 -10.02 7.27
CA PHE A 4 -7.02 -8.57 7.03
C PHE A 4 -7.49 -8.24 5.62
N ALA A 5 -7.34 -9.16 4.65
CA ALA A 5 -7.69 -8.94 3.26
C ALA A 5 -9.17 -8.54 3.05
N ARG A 6 -10.06 -8.88 3.98
CA ARG A 6 -11.50 -8.58 3.89
C ARG A 6 -11.96 -7.35 4.69
N VAL A 7 -11.11 -6.79 5.55
CA VAL A 7 -11.51 -5.73 6.50
C VAL A 7 -12.01 -4.48 5.78
N ALA A 8 -11.25 -3.96 4.81
CA ALA A 8 -11.68 -2.77 4.06
C ALA A 8 -13.00 -2.99 3.30
N GLY A 9 -13.20 -4.17 2.70
CA GLY A 9 -14.43 -4.52 2.00
C GLY A 9 -15.66 -4.53 2.93
N VAL A 10 -15.53 -5.10 4.13
CA VAL A 10 -16.60 -5.10 5.14
C VAL A 10 -16.92 -3.67 5.59
N LEU A 11 -15.89 -2.88 5.93
CA LEU A 11 -16.07 -1.49 6.35
C LEU A 11 -16.72 -0.65 5.24
N HIS A 12 -16.33 -0.85 3.99
CA HIS A 12 -16.92 -0.15 2.86
C HIS A 12 -18.39 -0.55 2.64
N ALA A 13 -18.73 -1.83 2.76
CA ALA A 13 -20.11 -2.30 2.64
C ALA A 13 -21.06 -1.68 3.68
N GLU A 14 -20.58 -1.48 4.91
CA GLU A 14 -21.40 -1.01 6.04
C GLU A 14 -21.42 0.52 6.22
N TYR A 15 -20.35 1.23 5.82
CA TYR A 15 -20.15 2.64 6.19
C TYR A 15 -19.92 3.59 5.01
N ARG A 16 -19.87 3.13 3.76
CA ARG A 16 -19.70 4.04 2.60
C ARG A 16 -20.78 5.13 2.55
N ASP A 17 -22.02 4.78 2.84
CA ASP A 17 -23.16 5.71 2.81
C ASP A 17 -23.12 6.70 4.00
N LYS A 18 -22.20 6.48 4.96
CA LYS A 18 -21.90 7.37 6.09
C LYS A 18 -20.63 8.20 5.85
N GLY A 19 -20.09 8.17 4.63
CA GLY A 19 -18.89 8.92 4.24
C GLY A 19 -17.56 8.26 4.62
N LEU A 20 -17.55 7.00 5.07
CA LEU A 20 -16.29 6.31 5.38
C LEU A 20 -15.66 5.73 4.10
N ARG A 21 -14.40 6.11 3.86
CA ARG A 21 -13.52 5.51 2.85
C ARG A 21 -12.60 4.52 3.53
N ALA A 22 -12.51 3.30 3.00
CA ALA A 22 -11.70 2.24 3.59
C ALA A 22 -10.88 1.54 2.50
N PHE A 23 -9.59 1.33 2.76
CA PHE A 23 -8.64 0.75 1.82
C PHE A 23 -7.78 -0.31 2.51
N ASN A 24 -7.53 -1.42 1.85
CA ASN A 24 -6.50 -2.37 2.26
C ASN A 24 -5.25 -2.13 1.41
N VAL A 25 -4.15 -1.68 2.01
CA VAL A 25 -2.92 -1.44 1.25
C VAL A 25 -1.99 -2.65 1.38
N ASP A 26 -1.72 -3.31 0.26
CA ASP A 26 -0.58 -4.22 0.13
C ASP A 26 0.63 -3.41 -0.34
N PRO A 27 1.63 -3.18 0.52
CA PRO A 27 2.75 -2.32 0.18
C PRO A 27 3.82 -3.06 -0.65
N GLY A 28 3.64 -4.36 -0.89
CA GLY A 28 4.61 -5.22 -1.56
C GLY A 28 5.82 -5.52 -0.68
N HIS A 29 6.93 -5.92 -1.30
CA HIS A 29 8.17 -6.17 -0.57
C HIS A 29 8.94 -4.87 -0.33
N ILE A 30 9.27 -4.61 0.94
CA ILE A 30 9.94 -3.39 1.42
C ILE A 30 10.90 -3.81 2.52
N ILE A 31 12.07 -3.20 2.55
CA ILE A 31 13.01 -3.37 3.66
C ILE A 31 12.64 -2.38 4.75
N THR A 32 12.16 -2.90 5.88
CA THR A 32 11.81 -2.14 7.08
C THR A 32 13.00 -2.02 8.03
N GLU A 33 12.98 -1.00 8.89
CA GLU A 33 13.99 -0.83 9.95
C GLU A 33 14.05 -2.04 10.91
N ALA A 34 12.91 -2.69 11.16
CA ALA A 34 12.86 -3.92 11.96
C ALA A 34 13.63 -5.09 11.29
N GLN A 35 13.58 -5.21 9.96
CA GLN A 35 14.36 -6.21 9.23
C GLN A 35 15.85 -5.90 9.24
N LYS A 36 16.23 -4.61 9.17
CA LYS A 36 17.63 -4.17 9.33
C LYS A 36 18.17 -4.52 10.71
N ALA A 37 17.41 -4.20 11.77
CA ALA A 37 17.78 -4.49 13.15
C ALA A 37 17.94 -5.99 13.44
N ARG A 38 17.18 -6.84 12.75
CA ARG A 38 17.27 -8.31 12.85
C ARG A 38 18.42 -8.92 12.03
N GLY A 39 19.18 -8.11 11.28
CA GLY A 39 20.28 -8.58 10.43
C GLY A 39 19.85 -9.33 9.16
N SER A 40 18.55 -9.43 8.87
CA SER A 40 18.04 -10.16 7.69
C SER A 40 17.97 -9.31 6.42
N ALA A 41 18.13 -7.99 6.53
CA ALA A 41 17.98 -7.06 5.41
C ALA A 41 18.94 -7.35 4.24
N ALA A 42 20.23 -7.65 4.51
CA ALA A 42 21.21 -7.92 3.46
C ALA A 42 20.88 -9.19 2.67
N HIS A 43 20.48 -10.26 3.37
CA HIS A 43 20.04 -11.50 2.73
C HIS A 43 18.78 -11.29 1.89
N LEU A 44 17.78 -10.57 2.42
CA LEU A 44 16.55 -10.27 1.68
C LEU A 44 16.82 -9.41 0.44
N ALA A 45 17.71 -8.41 0.54
CA ALA A 45 18.09 -7.55 -0.57
C ALA A 45 18.81 -8.32 -1.70
N ALA A 46 19.55 -9.38 -1.36
CA ALA A 46 20.24 -10.21 -2.35
C ALA A 46 19.27 -11.06 -3.20
N HIS A 47 18.09 -11.40 -2.68
CA HIS A 47 17.15 -12.30 -3.34
C HIS A 47 15.87 -11.62 -3.84
N PHE A 48 15.53 -10.44 -3.32
CA PHE A 48 14.28 -9.75 -3.63
C PHE A 48 14.51 -8.28 -3.94
N ARG A 49 13.94 -7.82 -5.06
CA ARG A 49 13.79 -6.38 -5.30
C ARG A 49 12.78 -5.82 -4.33
N SER A 50 13.19 -4.79 -3.60
CA SER A 50 12.39 -4.13 -2.58
C SER A 50 12.11 -2.70 -3.03
N ALA A 51 10.88 -2.23 -2.84
CA ALA A 51 10.60 -0.81 -3.01
C ALA A 51 11.15 -0.02 -1.80
N PRO A 52 11.53 1.26 -1.98
CA PRO A 52 11.72 2.15 -0.84
C PRO A 52 10.39 2.45 -0.16
N ALA A 53 10.41 2.76 1.14
CA ALA A 53 9.20 3.04 1.93
C ALA A 53 8.42 4.27 1.44
N GLU A 54 9.07 5.16 0.68
CA GLU A 54 8.44 6.31 0.03
C GLU A 54 7.35 5.88 -0.97
N VAL A 55 7.52 4.77 -1.68
CA VAL A 55 6.56 4.29 -2.69
C VAL A 55 5.18 4.00 -2.11
N PRO A 56 5.03 3.11 -1.11
CA PRO A 56 3.73 2.94 -0.46
C PRO A 56 3.29 4.17 0.33
N GLY A 57 4.22 4.98 0.86
CA GLY A 57 3.89 6.22 1.56
C GLY A 57 3.18 7.22 0.66
N ALA A 58 3.68 7.45 -0.55
CA ALA A 58 3.06 8.31 -1.55
C ALA A 58 1.66 7.82 -1.95
N VAL A 59 1.48 6.50 -2.11
CA VAL A 59 0.17 5.91 -2.40
C VAL A 59 -0.80 6.13 -1.24
N ILE A 60 -0.38 5.93 0.01
CA ILE A 60 -1.23 6.17 1.19
C ILE A 60 -1.63 7.65 1.26
N GLY A 61 -0.69 8.56 1.03
CA GLY A 61 -0.97 9.99 0.96
C GLY A 61 -1.98 10.34 -0.13
N TRP A 62 -1.84 9.73 -1.32
CA TRP A 62 -2.79 9.90 -2.42
C TRP A 62 -4.17 9.35 -2.09
N LEU A 63 -4.27 8.12 -1.55
CA LEU A 63 -5.55 7.52 -1.13
C LEU A 63 -6.30 8.39 -0.13
N ALA A 64 -5.57 9.03 0.79
CA ALA A 64 -6.14 9.90 1.82
C ALA A 64 -6.65 11.25 1.29
N SER A 65 -6.12 11.75 0.18
CA SER A 65 -6.32 13.13 -0.27
C SER A 65 -7.01 13.29 -1.63
N ALA A 66 -6.85 12.33 -2.54
CA ALA A 66 -7.41 12.40 -3.88
C ALA A 66 -8.86 11.89 -3.91
N PRO A 67 -9.82 12.66 -4.45
CA PRO A 67 -11.19 12.18 -4.67
C PRO A 67 -11.24 10.96 -5.60
N GLU A 68 -10.37 10.91 -6.61
CA GLU A 68 -10.29 9.80 -7.58
C GLU A 68 -9.92 8.47 -6.92
N ALA A 69 -9.33 8.51 -5.72
CA ALA A 69 -9.05 7.31 -4.95
C ALA A 69 -10.31 6.56 -4.48
N ASP A 70 -11.51 7.16 -4.58
CA ASP A 70 -12.77 6.48 -4.26
C ASP A 70 -12.98 5.18 -5.05
N ALA A 71 -12.43 5.11 -6.26
CA ALA A 71 -12.46 3.91 -7.10
C ALA A 71 -11.75 2.69 -6.46
N TYR A 72 -10.93 2.91 -5.43
CA TYR A 72 -10.19 1.87 -4.72
C TYR A 72 -10.84 1.47 -3.39
N CYS A 73 -11.96 2.08 -2.99
CA CYS A 73 -12.60 1.78 -1.72
C CYS A 73 -13.05 0.31 -1.64
N GLY A 74 -12.84 -0.33 -0.48
CA GLY A 74 -13.20 -1.72 -0.23
C GLY A 74 -12.22 -2.75 -0.82
N GLU A 75 -11.28 -2.32 -1.65
CA GLU A 75 -10.37 -3.20 -2.40
C GLU A 75 -8.98 -3.32 -1.74
N ILE A 76 -8.20 -4.28 -2.26
CA ILE A 76 -6.76 -4.40 -1.97
C ILE A 76 -5.98 -3.56 -2.97
N VAL A 77 -5.43 -2.46 -2.50
CA VAL A 77 -4.56 -1.55 -3.24
C VAL A 77 -3.13 -2.09 -3.24
N ARG A 78 -2.65 -2.48 -4.41
CA ARG A 78 -1.24 -2.88 -4.61
C ARG A 78 -0.37 -1.64 -4.81
N ALA A 79 0.28 -1.18 -3.75
CA ALA A 79 0.88 0.14 -3.71
C ALA A 79 1.90 0.39 -4.84
N GLN A 80 2.83 -0.56 -5.06
CA GLN A 80 3.88 -0.39 -6.08
C GLN A 80 3.31 -0.26 -7.50
N LYS A 81 2.20 -0.95 -7.81
CA LYS A 81 1.52 -0.82 -9.11
C LYS A 81 0.83 0.53 -9.23
N VAL A 82 0.08 0.95 -8.20
CA VAL A 82 -0.62 2.25 -8.20
C VAL A 82 0.37 3.41 -8.28
N ALA A 83 1.48 3.36 -7.54
CA ALA A 83 2.54 4.37 -7.63
C ALA A 83 3.10 4.51 -9.04
N LYS A 84 3.30 3.39 -9.74
CA LYS A 84 3.74 3.36 -11.14
C LYS A 84 2.68 3.92 -12.08
N ASP A 85 1.46 3.40 -12.01
CA ASP A 85 0.37 3.75 -12.92
C ASP A 85 0.00 5.25 -12.83
N LEU A 86 0.12 5.84 -11.64
CA LEU A 86 -0.18 7.25 -11.38
C LEU A 86 1.06 8.15 -11.38
N GLY A 87 2.27 7.60 -11.55
CA GLY A 87 3.51 8.38 -11.52
C GLY A 87 3.78 9.12 -10.22
N LEU A 88 3.39 8.55 -9.06
CA LEU A 88 3.43 9.25 -7.76
C LEU A 88 4.83 9.47 -7.20
N VAL A 89 5.80 8.65 -7.63
CA VAL A 89 7.20 8.75 -7.20
C VAL A 89 8.09 8.88 -8.44
N PRO A 90 8.84 9.99 -8.58
CA PRO A 90 9.72 10.20 -9.71
C PRO A 90 10.71 9.04 -9.90
N GLY A 91 10.78 8.51 -11.12
CA GLY A 91 11.72 7.42 -11.47
C GLY A 91 11.33 6.03 -10.96
N TRP A 92 10.13 5.84 -10.40
CA TRP A 92 9.64 4.52 -10.03
C TRP A 92 9.26 3.68 -11.28
N PRO A 93 9.86 2.49 -11.48
CA PRO A 93 9.75 1.72 -12.73
C PRO A 93 8.48 0.87 -12.87
#